data_AF-A0A969VDN3-F1
#
_entry.id   AF-A0A969VDN3-F1
#
_cell.length_a   1.000
_cell.length_b   1.000
_cell.length_c   1.000
_cell.angle_alpha   90.00
_cell.angle_beta   90.00
_cell.angle_gamma   90.00
#
_symmetry.space_group_name_H-M   'P 1'
#
loop_
_entity.id
_entity.type
_entity.pdbx_description
1 polymer ?
#
loop_
_entity_poly.entity_id
_entity_poly.type
_entity_poly.pdbx_seq_one_letter_code
_entity_poly.pdbx_strand_id
1 'polypeptide(L)'
;MTPNSEADQEMSTPQTTSQVELPQPKESGDYQRTSHRYWQVVDSDPNGLNCRMGQYSIQQIQDPGSKVELDIDNWPVVGALKQGQDFEIYLGPSGLGVLYDEQNQPWFFVEKSDDPGAPSNCFVRANSSFVQPVQPK
;
A
#
# COMPACT_ATOMS: atom_id res chain seq x y z
N MET A 1 37.03 -23.11 -48.00
CA MET A 1 36.29 -24.25 -47.42
C MET A 1 37.20 -24.84 -46.36
N THR A 2 36.98 -24.80 -45.05
CA THR A 2 35.96 -24.26 -44.12
C THR A 2 36.68 -24.24 -42.74
N PRO A 3 36.16 -23.52 -41.73
CA PRO A 3 36.91 -23.00 -40.57
C PRO A 3 36.85 -23.94 -39.35
N ASN A 4 37.44 -23.52 -38.23
CA ASN A 4 37.05 -23.82 -36.84
C ASN A 4 38.10 -23.20 -35.90
N SER A 5 37.86 -22.60 -34.74
CA SER A 5 36.69 -22.08 -34.02
C SER A 5 37.33 -21.56 -32.72
N GLU A 6 37.39 -20.25 -32.51
CA GLU A 6 37.74 -19.68 -31.21
C GLU A 6 36.50 -19.79 -30.32
N ALA A 7 36.69 -20.40 -29.15
CA ALA A 7 35.64 -20.57 -28.16
C ALA A 7 35.46 -19.25 -27.40
N ASP A 8 34.38 -18.53 -27.70
CA ASP A 8 33.87 -17.49 -26.81
C ASP A 8 33.39 -18.15 -25.50
N GLN A 9 34.09 -17.84 -24.41
CA GLN A 9 33.59 -18.10 -23.06
C GLN A 9 32.48 -17.09 -22.78
N GLU A 10 31.23 -17.47 -23.05
CA GLU A 10 30.06 -16.81 -22.48
C GLU A 10 30.14 -16.92 -20.95
N MET A 11 30.53 -15.83 -20.31
CA MET A 11 30.33 -15.62 -18.89
C MET A 11 28.82 -15.48 -18.68
N SER A 12 28.14 -16.59 -18.41
CA SER A 12 26.73 -16.57 -18.01
C SER A 12 26.59 -15.84 -16.68
N THR A 13 26.30 -14.55 -16.74
CA THR A 13 25.84 -13.77 -15.59
C THR A 13 24.56 -14.42 -15.09
N PRO A 14 24.46 -14.85 -13.82
CA PRO A 14 23.19 -15.33 -13.30
C PRO A 14 22.20 -14.15 -13.32
N GLN A 15 21.21 -14.23 -14.21
CA GLN A 15 20.04 -13.38 -14.16
C GLN A 15 19.29 -13.68 -12.86
N THR A 16 19.66 -12.98 -11.80
CA THR A 16 18.88 -12.95 -10.57
C THR A 16 17.60 -12.21 -10.90
N THR A 17 16.55 -12.95 -11.23
CA THR A 17 15.17 -12.43 -11.22
C THR A 17 14.94 -11.91 -9.80
N SER A 18 15.13 -10.61 -9.61
CA SER A 18 14.89 -9.95 -8.33
C SER A 18 13.39 -9.99 -8.10
N GLN A 19 12.92 -11.03 -7.41
CA GLN A 19 11.55 -11.10 -6.94
C GLN A 19 11.34 -9.88 -6.05
N VAL A 20 10.42 -8.98 -6.46
CA VAL A 20 10.12 -7.78 -5.68
C VAL A 20 9.65 -8.25 -4.31
N GLU A 21 10.46 -7.98 -3.29
CA GLU A 21 10.17 -8.37 -1.91
C GLU A 21 8.97 -7.56 -1.42
N LEU A 22 7.94 -8.26 -0.95
CA LEU A 22 6.73 -7.62 -0.43
C LEU A 22 7.03 -6.98 0.93
N PRO A 23 6.44 -5.81 1.23
CA PRO A 23 6.63 -5.13 2.52
C PRO A 23 6.36 -6.06 3.70
N GLN A 24 7.27 -6.08 4.67
CA GLN A 24 7.08 -6.80 5.92
C GLN A 24 6.63 -5.83 7.03
N PRO A 25 5.66 -6.21 7.87
CA PRO A 25 5.27 -5.41 9.02
C PRO A 25 6.35 -5.47 10.12
N LYS A 26 6.31 -4.51 11.05
CA LYS A 26 7.05 -4.61 12.31
C LYS A 26 6.46 -5.70 13.21
N GLU A 27 7.13 -5.95 14.35
CA GLU A 27 6.62 -6.81 15.42
C GLU A 27 5.21 -6.42 15.91
N SER A 28 4.85 -5.13 15.87
CA SER A 28 3.49 -4.66 16.21
C SER A 28 2.43 -4.97 15.15
N GLY A 29 2.82 -5.56 14.01
CA GLY A 29 1.99 -5.72 12.82
C GLY A 29 1.90 -4.46 11.95
N ASP A 30 2.40 -3.31 12.41
CA ASP A 30 2.31 -2.06 11.66
C ASP A 30 3.26 -2.04 10.46
N TYR A 31 2.77 -1.63 9.30
CA TYR A 31 3.61 -1.39 8.14
C TYR A 31 4.35 -0.05 8.25
N GLN A 32 5.56 -0.03 7.69
CA GLN A 32 6.39 1.17 7.59
C GLN A 32 6.28 1.81 6.21
N ARG A 33 6.99 2.93 6.05
CA ARG A 33 7.14 3.63 4.76
C ARG A 33 7.45 2.62 3.65
N THR A 34 6.61 2.62 2.63
CA THR A 34 6.67 1.67 1.51
C THR A 34 6.25 2.36 0.23
N SER A 35 6.86 1.96 -0.88
CA SER A 35 6.46 2.31 -2.25
C SER A 35 5.57 1.24 -2.89
N HIS A 36 5.22 0.19 -2.15
CA HIS A 36 4.36 -0.89 -2.63
C HIS A 36 2.91 -0.44 -2.72
N ARG A 37 2.32 -0.61 -3.90
CA ARG A 37 1.02 -0.02 -4.26
C ARG A 37 -0.17 -0.94 -3.99
N TYR A 38 0.00 -2.26 -4.10
CA TYR A 38 -1.11 -3.21 -4.21
C TYR A 38 -1.33 -3.99 -2.91
N TRP A 39 -2.55 -3.94 -2.39
CA TRP A 39 -2.89 -4.49 -1.09
C TRP A 39 -4.20 -5.27 -1.15
N GLN A 40 -4.36 -6.20 -0.24
CA GLN A 40 -5.58 -6.96 -0.05
C GLN A 40 -6.03 -6.84 1.40
N VAL A 41 -7.34 -6.73 1.61
CA VAL A 41 -7.94 -6.74 2.95
C VAL A 41 -7.95 -8.16 3.49
N VAL A 42 -7.39 -8.34 4.69
CA VAL A 42 -7.41 -9.59 5.45
C VAL A 42 -8.19 -9.49 6.77
N ASP A 43 -8.73 -8.31 7.06
CA ASP A 43 -9.54 -8.05 8.26
C ASP A 43 -10.62 -9.11 8.46
N SER A 44 -10.65 -9.67 9.67
CA SER A 44 -11.59 -10.72 10.07
C SER A 44 -12.97 -10.20 10.49
N ASP A 45 -13.16 -8.88 10.64
CA ASP A 45 -14.47 -8.31 10.93
C ASP A 45 -15.45 -8.62 9.78
N PRO A 46 -16.60 -9.27 10.04
CA PRO A 46 -17.60 -9.57 9.01
C PRO A 46 -18.20 -8.32 8.35
N ASN A 47 -18.11 -7.15 8.99
CA ASN A 47 -18.54 -5.89 8.41
C ASN A 47 -17.51 -5.33 7.40
N GLY A 48 -16.27 -5.81 7.45
CA GLY A 48 -15.14 -5.38 6.62
C GLY A 48 -14.28 -4.33 7.30
N LEU A 49 -13.18 -4.00 6.63
CA LEU A 49 -12.21 -3.00 7.09
C LEU A 49 -12.80 -1.60 6.91
N ASN A 50 -12.94 -0.86 8.01
CA ASN A 50 -13.41 0.51 8.00
C ASN A 50 -12.51 1.41 7.13
N CYS A 51 -13.14 2.14 6.22
CA CYS A 51 -12.50 3.18 5.42
C CYS A 51 -12.99 4.56 5.91
N ARG A 52 -12.06 5.37 6.42
CA ARG A 52 -12.35 6.61 7.14
C ARG A 52 -11.95 7.84 6.35
N MET A 53 -12.73 8.90 6.37
CA MET A 53 -12.34 10.15 5.72
C MET A 53 -12.87 11.36 6.48
N GLY A 54 -11.98 12.32 6.71
CA GLY A 54 -12.31 13.61 7.27
C GLY A 54 -12.85 14.57 6.21
N GLN A 55 -12.84 15.87 6.52
CA GLN A 55 -13.36 16.91 5.63
C GLN A 55 -12.32 17.40 4.59
N TYR A 56 -11.06 16.98 4.72
CA TYR A 56 -9.95 17.44 3.90
C TYR A 56 -9.60 16.43 2.82
N SER A 57 -9.26 16.91 1.62
CA SER A 57 -8.75 16.04 0.56
C SER A 57 -7.32 15.57 0.86
N ILE A 58 -6.88 14.49 0.20
CA ILE A 58 -5.50 13.99 0.32
C ILE A 58 -4.46 15.06 -0.06
N GLN A 59 -4.75 15.92 -1.02
CA GLN A 59 -3.88 17.02 -1.42
C GLN A 59 -3.74 18.07 -0.31
N GLN A 60 -4.83 18.39 0.40
CA GLN A 60 -4.80 19.30 1.55
C GLN A 60 -4.05 18.68 2.74
N ILE A 61 -4.17 17.37 2.94
CA ILE A 61 -3.46 16.64 3.99
C ILE A 61 -1.94 16.61 3.73
N GLN A 62 -1.53 16.39 2.49
CA GLN A 62 -0.11 16.24 2.14
C GLN A 62 0.62 17.56 1.81
N ASP A 63 -0.08 18.69 1.78
CA ASP A 63 0.55 20.00 1.63
C ASP A 63 1.55 20.22 2.79
N PRO A 64 2.84 20.50 2.52
CA PRO A 64 3.82 20.79 3.57
C PRO A 64 3.44 21.95 4.48
N GLY A 65 2.60 22.89 4.01
CA GLY A 65 2.05 23.99 4.80
C GLY A 65 0.77 23.67 5.56
N SER A 66 0.26 22.43 5.46
CA SER A 66 -0.99 22.02 6.06
C SER A 66 -0.95 22.08 7.58
N LYS A 67 -2.06 22.50 8.18
CA LYS A 67 -2.31 22.46 9.62
C LYS A 67 -3.39 21.44 9.97
N VAL A 68 -3.63 20.47 9.08
CA VAL A 68 -4.62 19.44 9.31
C VAL A 68 -4.11 18.52 10.42
N GLU A 69 -4.87 18.48 11.51
CA GLU A 69 -4.72 17.50 12.59
C GLU A 69 -5.19 16.14 12.07
N LEU A 70 -4.27 15.17 12.05
CA LEU A 70 -4.54 13.83 11.53
C LEU A 70 -4.99 12.93 12.68
N ASP A 71 -6.25 13.07 13.10
CA ASP A 71 -6.89 12.17 14.07
C ASP A 71 -7.74 11.12 13.35
N ILE A 72 -7.08 10.33 12.49
CA ILE A 72 -7.73 9.50 11.47
C ILE A 72 -8.64 8.43 12.10
N ASP A 73 -8.27 7.87 13.26
CA ASP A 73 -9.09 6.86 13.92
C ASP A 73 -10.47 7.38 14.35
N ASN A 74 -10.57 8.68 14.64
CA ASN A 74 -11.82 9.32 15.03
C ASN A 74 -12.59 9.92 13.85
N TRP A 75 -12.06 9.87 12.62
CA TRP A 75 -12.77 10.34 11.45
C TRP A 75 -13.98 9.44 11.11
N PRO A 76 -15.04 10.00 10.50
CA PRO A 76 -16.20 9.24 10.07
C PRO A 76 -15.83 8.07 9.16
N VAL A 77 -16.44 6.92 9.39
CA VAL A 77 -16.40 5.78 8.47
C VAL A 77 -17.29 6.11 7.28
N VAL A 78 -16.71 6.20 6.09
CA VAL A 78 -17.42 6.52 4.83
C VAL A 78 -17.75 5.27 4.01
N GLY A 79 -17.22 4.12 4.42
CA GLY A 79 -17.51 2.81 3.86
C GLY A 79 -16.65 1.73 4.50
N ALA A 80 -16.78 0.49 4.02
CA ALA A 80 -15.92 -0.61 4.43
C ALA A 80 -15.47 -1.42 3.22
N LEU A 81 -14.20 -1.83 3.21
CA LEU A 81 -13.66 -2.78 2.23
C LEU A 81 -13.88 -4.20 2.72
N LYS A 82 -14.27 -5.13 1.84
CA LYS A 82 -14.56 -6.52 2.24
C LYS A 82 -13.29 -7.36 2.32
N GLN A 83 -13.31 -8.39 3.16
CA GLN A 83 -12.20 -9.36 3.24
C GLN A 83 -11.96 -10.01 1.86
N GLY A 84 -10.69 -10.14 1.49
CA GLY A 84 -10.25 -10.63 0.18
C GLY A 84 -10.31 -9.58 -0.94
N GLN A 85 -10.82 -8.39 -0.67
CA GLN A 85 -10.87 -7.32 -1.66
C GLN A 85 -9.49 -6.68 -1.85
N ASP A 86 -9.13 -6.47 -3.12
CA ASP A 86 -7.89 -5.80 -3.50
C ASP A 86 -8.10 -4.29 -3.69
N PHE A 87 -7.08 -3.51 -3.33
CA PHE A 87 -7.06 -2.08 -3.48
C PHE A 87 -5.65 -1.55 -3.74
N GLU A 88 -5.59 -0.34 -4.29
CA GLU A 88 -4.36 0.40 -4.55
C GLU A 88 -4.27 1.60 -3.60
N ILE A 89 -3.09 1.80 -3.03
CA ILE A 89 -2.81 2.97 -2.20
C ILE A 89 -2.28 4.12 -3.04
N TYR A 90 -2.63 5.33 -2.64
CA TYR A 90 -2.00 6.52 -3.17
C TYR A 90 -0.55 6.62 -2.68
N LEU A 91 0.38 6.71 -3.62
CA LEU A 91 1.76 7.06 -3.32
C LEU A 91 1.89 8.58 -3.42
N GLY A 92 2.16 9.24 -2.30
CA GLY A 92 2.32 10.70 -2.26
C GLY A 92 3.51 11.18 -3.11
N PRO A 93 3.78 12.49 -3.16
CA PRO A 93 4.85 13.07 -3.99
C PRO A 93 6.25 12.47 -3.79
N SER A 94 6.51 11.89 -2.61
CA SER A 94 7.78 11.20 -2.31
C SER A 94 7.84 9.74 -2.79
N GLY A 95 6.79 9.23 -3.43
CA GLY A 95 6.66 7.83 -3.84
C GLY A 95 6.34 6.87 -2.69
N LEU A 96 5.92 7.38 -1.53
CA LEU A 96 5.64 6.59 -0.33
C LEU A 96 4.16 6.72 0.07
N GLY A 97 3.57 5.60 0.49
CA GLY A 97 2.12 5.48 0.68
C GLY A 97 1.61 5.43 2.13
N VAL A 98 2.48 5.62 3.13
CA VAL A 98 2.09 5.59 4.56
C VAL A 98 2.06 6.98 5.15
N LEU A 99 0.93 7.33 5.78
CA LEU A 99 0.77 8.51 6.64
C LEU A 99 0.62 8.07 8.10
N TYR A 100 1.07 8.89 9.03
CA TYR A 100 0.94 8.63 10.46
C TYR A 100 -0.03 9.65 11.06
N ASP A 101 -0.94 9.17 11.89
CA ASP A 101 -1.86 10.02 12.66
C ASP A 101 -1.18 10.61 13.91
N GLU A 102 -1.92 11.39 14.68
CA GLU A 102 -1.42 12.03 15.92
C GLU A 102 -1.03 11.02 17.00
N GLN A 103 -1.53 9.78 16.92
CA GLN A 103 -1.16 8.69 17.82
C GLN A 103 -0.04 7.81 17.24
N ASN A 104 0.64 8.26 16.19
CA ASN A 104 1.70 7.55 15.45
C ASN A 104 1.27 6.20 14.87
N GLN A 105 -0.02 6.04 14.59
CA GLN A 105 -0.54 4.87 13.90
C GLN A 105 -0.41 5.06 12.39
N PRO A 106 0.09 4.06 11.63
CA PRO A 106 0.18 4.17 10.18
C PRO A 106 -1.15 3.89 9.46
N TRP A 107 -1.41 4.66 8.41
CA TRP A 107 -2.60 4.63 7.58
C TRP A 107 -2.26 4.66 6.09
N PHE A 108 -3.02 3.91 5.31
CA PHE A 108 -2.98 3.93 3.85
C PHE A 108 -4.15 4.75 3.32
N PHE A 109 -3.88 5.65 2.37
CA PHE A 109 -4.95 6.28 1.60
C PHE A 109 -5.31 5.40 0.41
N VAL A 110 -6.55 4.94 0.34
CA VAL A 110 -7.08 4.10 -0.74
C VAL A 110 -7.37 4.99 -1.95
N GLU A 111 -6.55 4.87 -2.99
CA GLU A 111 -6.76 5.60 -4.26
C GLU A 111 -7.84 4.91 -5.09
N LYS A 112 -7.79 3.58 -5.15
CA LYS A 112 -8.67 2.78 -6.00
C LYS A 112 -8.94 1.43 -5.35
N SER A 113 -10.14 0.93 -5.58
CA SER A 113 -10.59 -0.41 -5.20
C SER A 113 -10.99 -1.17 -6.47
N ASP A 114 -10.71 -2.47 -6.52
CA ASP A 114 -11.00 -3.29 -7.71
C ASP A 114 -12.50 -3.60 -7.88
N ASP A 115 -13.27 -3.61 -6.78
CA ASP A 115 -14.69 -3.95 -6.79
C ASP A 115 -15.60 -2.74 -7.08
N PRO A 116 -16.59 -2.87 -8.00
CA PRO A 116 -17.56 -1.82 -8.26
C PRO A 116 -18.35 -1.42 -7.01
N GLY A 117 -18.34 -0.13 -6.66
CA GLY A 117 -19.06 0.40 -5.50
C GLY A 117 -18.33 0.26 -4.17
N ALA A 118 -17.14 -0.36 -4.15
CA ALA A 118 -16.29 -0.33 -2.98
C ALA A 118 -15.79 1.11 -2.69
N PRO A 119 -15.57 1.45 -1.41
CA PRO A 119 -15.08 2.78 -1.05
C PRO A 119 -13.67 3.04 -1.60
N SER A 120 -13.42 4.30 -1.91
CA SER A 120 -12.11 4.87 -2.26
C SER A 120 -12.05 6.30 -1.74
N ASN A 121 -10.90 6.95 -1.84
CA ASN A 121 -10.65 8.29 -1.28
C ASN A 121 -10.83 8.37 0.24
N CYS A 122 -10.34 7.34 0.93
CA CYS A 122 -10.45 7.20 2.38
C CYS A 122 -9.23 6.45 2.93
N PHE A 123 -9.06 6.48 4.24
CA PHE A 123 -7.95 5.89 4.97
C PHE A 123 -8.33 4.55 5.59
N VAL A 124 -7.42 3.59 5.49
CA VAL A 124 -7.49 2.30 6.18
C VAL A 124 -6.23 2.08 7.00
N ARG A 125 -6.34 1.31 8.07
CA ARG A 125 -5.22 1.07 8.99
C ARG A 125 -4.16 0.20 8.33
N ALA A 126 -2.91 0.68 8.31
CA ALA A 126 -1.77 -0.03 7.74
C ALA A 126 -1.16 -1.00 8.76
N ASN A 127 -1.88 -2.08 9.06
CA ASN A 127 -1.43 -3.14 9.96
C ASN A 127 -1.77 -4.52 9.37
N SER A 128 -0.91 -5.51 9.63
CA SER A 128 -1.01 -6.88 9.09
C SER A 128 -2.26 -7.63 9.54
N SER A 129 -2.92 -7.18 10.61
CA SER A 129 -4.22 -7.73 11.03
C SER A 129 -5.36 -7.31 10.10
N PHE A 130 -5.18 -6.26 9.31
CA PHE A 130 -6.22 -5.67 8.46
C PHE A 130 -5.92 -5.81 6.98
N VAL A 131 -4.64 -5.70 6.59
CA VAL A 131 -4.21 -5.70 5.18
C VAL A 131 -2.91 -6.48 4.98
N GLN A 132 -2.75 -7.05 3.79
CA GLN A 132 -1.52 -7.70 3.36
C GLN A 132 -1.08 -7.19 1.98
N PRO A 133 0.24 -7.09 1.72
CA PRO A 133 0.71 -6.71 0.39
C PRO A 133 0.49 -7.86 -0.60
N VAL A 134 0.09 -7.52 -1.82
CA VAL A 134 -0.06 -8.48 -2.93
C VAL A 134 0.77 -8.04 -4.12
N GLN A 135 1.17 -8.98 -4.97
CA GLN A 135 1.85 -8.65 -6.22
C GLN A 135 0.87 -7.92 -7.18
N PRO A 136 1.37 -7.06 -8.08
CA PRO A 136 0.56 -6.54 -9.17
C PRO A 136 -0.04 -7.70 -9.99
N LYS A 137 -1.30 -7.56 -10.42
CA LYS A 137 -1.95 -8.50 -11.34
C LYS A 137 -1.44 -8.32 -12.77
#